data_AF-A0A3B0VNB6-F1
#
_entry.id   AF-A0A3B0VNB6-F1
#
_cell.length_a   1.000
_cell.length_b   1.000
_cell.length_c   1.000
_cell.angle_alpha   90.00
_cell.angle_beta   90.00
_cell.angle_gamma   90.00
#
_symmetry.space_group_name_H-M   'P 1'
#
loop_
_entity.id
_entity.type
_entity.pdbx_description
1 polymer ?
#
loop_
_entity_poly.entity_id
_entity_poly.type
_entity_poly.pdbx_seq_one_letter_code
_entity_poly.pdbx_strand_id
1 'polypeptide(L)' 'MKAYFDIGSIVVIAVTFVVFLAALFTKGFTHDLLLEIGVFMVSVKLIIMTYKNGAHAARLEKEIKEIKELIIQKSGS' A
#
# COMPACT_ATOMS: atom_id res chain seq x y z
N MET A 1 8.96 7.92 9.80
CA MET A 1 8.01 6.92 10.33
C MET A 1 6.68 7.59 10.70
N LYS A 2 5.90 8.02 9.71
CA LYS A 2 4.46 8.27 9.92
C LYS A 2 3.73 7.06 9.38
N ALA A 3 2.75 6.58 10.11
CA ALA A 3 1.96 5.40 9.77
C ALA A 3 1.32 5.60 8.38
N TYR A 4 1.82 4.90 7.38
CA TYR A 4 1.27 4.88 6.01
C TYR A 4 0.03 3.96 5.89
N PHE A 5 -0.54 3.54 7.02
CA PHE A 5 -1.94 3.12 7.05
C PHE A 5 -2.79 4.38 7.00
N ASP A 6 -2.88 4.98 5.81
CA ASP A 6 -3.78 6.08 5.56
C ASP A 6 -5.21 5.64 5.92
N ILE A 7 -5.94 6.52 6.60
CA ILE A 7 -7.31 6.23 7.05
C ILE A 7 -8.17 5.83 5.84
N GLY A 8 -7.90 6.41 4.67
CA GLY A 8 -8.54 6.03 3.41
C GLY A 8 -8.30 4.56 3.03
N SER A 9 -7.08 4.05 3.22
CA SER A 9 -6.78 2.64 2.98
C SER A 9 -7.55 1.72 3.92
N ILE A 10 -7.66 2.08 5.20
CA ILE A 10 -8.44 1.30 6.19
C ILE A 10 -9.92 1.30 5.81
N VAL A 11 -10.47 2.46 5.42
CA VAL A 11 -11.87 2.60 5.00
C VAL A 11 -12.15 1.74 3.76
N VAL A 12 -11.27 1.76 2.76
CA VAL A 12 -11.43 0.94 1.55
C VAL A 12 -11.40 -0.56 1.87
N ILE A 13 -10.47 -1.01 2.74
CA ILE A 13 -10.43 -2.42 3.19
C ILE A 13 -11.74 -2.78 3.89
N ALA A 14 -12.16 -1.95 4.84
CA ALA A 14 -13.34 -2.21 5.66
C ALA A 14 -14.62 -2.27 4.81
N VAL A 15 -14.82 -1.31 3.90
CA VAL A 15 -15.97 -1.30 2.99
C VAL A 15 -15.92 -2.51 2.06
N THR A 16 -14.76 -2.82 1.47
CA THR A 16 -14.61 -3.98 0.58
C THR A 16 -14.90 -5.28 1.33
N PHE A 17 -14.46 -5.40 2.58
CA PHE A 17 -14.71 -6.58 3.42
C PHE A 17 -16.18 -6.73 3.78
N VAL A 18 -16.87 -5.62 4.12
CA VAL A 18 -18.31 -5.64 4.43
C VAL A 18 -19.12 -6.04 3.20
N VAL A 19 -18.81 -5.48 2.02
CA VAL A 19 -19.48 -5.83 0.76
C VAL A 19 -19.21 -7.29 0.37
N PHE A 20 -17.97 -7.77 0.56
CA PHE A 20 -17.59 -9.17 0.35
C PHE A 20 -18.43 -10.11 1.23
N LEU A 21 -18.53 -9.82 2.53
CA LEU A 21 -19.35 -10.62 3.45
C LEU A 21 -20.83 -10.58 3.03
N ALA A 22 -21.37 -9.40 2.71
CA ALA A 22 -22.74 -9.27 2.25
C ALA A 22 -23.03 -10.10 0.99
N ALA A 23 -22.11 -10.09 0.01
CA ALA A 23 -22.21 -10.89 -1.21
C ALA A 23 -22.17 -12.41 -0.91
N LEU A 24 -21.28 -12.84 -0.03
CA LEU A 24 -21.13 -14.24 0.37
C LEU A 24 -22.40 -14.79 1.03
N PHE A 25 -23.12 -13.97 1.80
CA PHE A 25 -24.42 -14.34 2.40
C PHE A 25 -25.61 -14.23 1.44
N THR A 26 -25.55 -13.38 0.41
CA THR A 26 -26.68 -13.19 -0.54
C THR A 26 -26.61 -14.12 -1.76
N LYS A 27 -25.42 -14.39 -2.31
CA LYS A 27 -25.24 -15.26 -3.48
C LYS A 27 -24.83 -16.69 -3.14
N GLY A 28 -24.42 -16.94 -1.91
CA GLY A 28 -23.93 -18.24 -1.46
C GLY A 28 -22.49 -18.51 -1.90
N PHE A 29 -21.79 -19.39 -1.17
CA PHE A 29 -20.33 -19.61 -1.24
C PHE A 29 -19.80 -20.03 -2.63
N THR A 30 -20.67 -20.45 -3.55
CA THR A 30 -20.28 -21.08 -4.83
C THR A 30 -20.50 -20.19 -6.04
N HIS A 31 -21.28 -19.12 -5.93
CA HIS A 31 -21.49 -18.17 -7.02
C HIS A 31 -20.54 -16.97 -6.83
N ASP A 32 -19.66 -16.71 -7.80
CA ASP A 32 -18.76 -15.54 -7.87
C ASP A 32 -17.69 -15.36 -6.77
N LEU A 33 -17.55 -16.30 -5.82
CA LEU A 33 -16.57 -16.21 -4.72
C LEU A 33 -15.13 -15.91 -5.18
N LEU A 34 -14.68 -16.54 -6.28
CA LEU A 34 -13.33 -16.30 -6.83
C LEU A 34 -13.16 -14.85 -7.35
N LEU A 35 -14.21 -14.29 -7.93
CA LEU A 35 -14.20 -12.93 -8.47
C LEU A 35 -14.16 -11.91 -7.32
N GLU A 36 -14.92 -12.19 -6.26
CA GLU A 36 -15.01 -11.35 -5.07
C GLU A 36 -13.73 -11.40 -4.22
N ILE A 37 -13.11 -12.59 -4.06
CA ILE A 37 -11.78 -12.75 -3.44
C ILE A 37 -10.71 -12.04 -4.29
N GLY A 38 -10.81 -12.09 -5.62
CA GLY A 38 -9.91 -11.39 -6.52
C GLY A 38 -9.89 -9.87 -6.28
N VAL A 39 -11.07 -9.26 -6.14
CA VAL A 39 -11.19 -7.82 -5.86
C VAL A 39 -10.63 -7.46 -4.47
N PHE A 40 -10.89 -8.28 -3.45
CA PHE A 40 -10.30 -8.09 -2.13
C PHE A 40 -8.77 -8.19 -2.16
N MET A 41 -8.23 -9.19 -2.85
CA MET A 41 -6.79 -9.42 -2.97
C MET A 41 -6.07 -8.30 -3.73
N VAL A 42 -6.71 -7.70 -4.75
CA VAL A 42 -6.19 -6.49 -5.42
C VAL A 42 -6.06 -5.34 -4.44
N SER A 43 -7.05 -5.14 -3.56
CA SER A 43 -7.02 -4.09 -2.53
C SER A 43 -5.83 -4.29 -1.57
N VAL A 44 -5.66 -5.51 -1.04
CA VAL A 44 -4.52 -5.88 -0.19
C VAL A 44 -3.18 -5.66 -0.90
N LYS A 45 -3.07 -6.06 -2.18
CA LYS A 45 -1.86 -5.86 -2.99
C LYS A 45 -1.50 -4.40 -3.14
N LEU A 46 -2.47 -3.53 -3.40
CA LEU A 46 -2.25 -2.08 -3.55
C LEU A 46 -1.74 -1.45 -2.24
N ILE A 47 -2.24 -1.91 -1.10
CA ILE A 47 -1.79 -1.45 0.22
C ILE A 47 -0.34 -1.87 0.48
N ILE A 48 -0.01 -3.14 0.26
CA ILE A 48 1.36 -3.65 0.42
C ILE A 48 2.32 -2.94 -0.53
N MET A 49 1.91 -2.70 -1.78
CA MET A 49 2.70 -1.98 -2.77
C MET A 49 2.97 -0.53 -2.33
N THR A 50 1.97 0.15 -1.78
CA THR A 50 2.12 1.53 -1.29
C THR A 50 3.10 1.59 -0.12
N TYR A 51 3.02 0.63 0.81
CA TYR A 51 3.98 0.50 1.91
C TYR A 51 5.42 0.29 1.41
N LYS A 52 5.62 -0.68 0.50
CA LYS A 52 6.95 -0.97 -0.07
C LYS A 52 7.52 0.22 -0.84
N ASN A 53 6.68 0.92 -1.61
CA ASN A 53 7.10 2.14 -2.31
C ASN A 53 7.51 3.25 -1.35
N GLY A 54 6.77 3.45 -0.24
CA GLY A 54 7.13 4.42 0.79
C GLY A 54 8.50 4.12 1.42
N ALA A 55 8.77 2.85 1.73
CA ALA A 55 10.07 2.43 2.27
C ALA A 55 11.22 2.64 1.26
N HIS A 56 10.98 2.36 -0.02
CA HIS A 56 11.96 2.62 -1.08
C HIS A 56 12.19 4.12 -1.30
N ALA A 57 11.15 4.94 -1.31
CA ALA A 57 11.27 6.40 -1.44
C ALA A 57 12.09 7.01 -0.31
N ALA A 58 11.83 6.61 0.95
CA ALA A 58 12.60 7.08 2.10
C ALA A 58 14.08 6.69 2.01
N ARG A 59 14.38 5.49 1.50
CA ARG A 59 15.76 5.06 1.28
C ARG A 59 16.43 5.90 0.18
N LEU A 60 15.76 6.13 -0.94
CA LEU A 60 16.27 6.96 -2.02
C LEU A 60 16.53 8.40 -1.57
N GLU A 61 15.63 8.96 -0.75
CA GLU A 61 15.81 10.31 -0.19
C GLU A 61 17.06 10.40 0.69
N LYS A 62 17.35 9.36 1.48
CA LYS A 62 18.59 9.25 2.28
C LYS A 62 19.83 9.17 1.38
N GLU A 63 19.80 8.30 0.37
CA GLU A 63 20.93 8.14 -0.57
C GLU A 63 21.20 9.43 -1.36
N ILE A 64 20.15 10.14 -1.81
CA ILE A 64 20.28 11.46 -2.46
C ILE A 64 20.91 12.48 -1.52
N LYS A 65 20.49 12.49 -0.24
CA LYS A 65 21.04 13.41 0.76
C LYS A 65 22.53 13.17 1.00
N GLU A 66 22.93 11.91 1.14
CA GLU A 66 24.34 11.52 1.30
C GLU A 66 25.18 11.95 0.08
N ILE A 67 24.70 11.72 -1.15
CA ILE A 67 25.39 12.16 -2.37
C ILE A 67 25.55 13.69 -2.39
N LYS A 68 24.51 14.43 -2.01
CA LYS A 68 24.52 15.90 -2.00
C LYS A 68 25.55 16.44 -0.98
N GLU A 69 25.64 15.81 0.19
CA GLU A 69 26.64 16.15 1.22
C GLU A 69 28.07 15.89 0.74
N LEU A 70 28.32 14.76 0.07
CA LEU A 70 29.63 14.43 -0.51
C LEU A 70 30.05 15.41 -1.62
N ILE A 71 29.13 15.86 -2.46
CA ILE A 71 29.40 16.86 -3.50
C ILE A 71 29.77 18.21 -2.88
N ILE A 72 29.04 18.64 -1.84
CA ILE A 72 29.33 19.90 -1.13
C ILE A 72 30.72 19.83 -0.47
N GLN A 73 31.04 18.71 0.19
CA GLN A 73 32.36 18.52 0.82
C GLN A 73 33.50 18.58 -0.20
N LYS A 74 33.32 17.99 -1.39
CA LYS A 74 34.35 17.96 -2.44
C LYS A 74 34.51 19.29 -3.18
N SER A 75 33.47 20.13 -3.23
CA SER A 75 33.50 21.44 -3.91
C SER A 75 33.97 22.59 -3.01
N GLY A 76 34.04 22.37 -1.70
CA GLY A 76 34.56 23.34 -0.72
C GLY A 76 36.03 23.14 -0.34
N SER A 77 36.73 22.21 -1.00
CA SER A 77 38.17 21.97 -0.91
C SER A 77 38.83 22.19 -2.27
#